data_AF-A0A7R9W2E9-F1
#
_entry.id   AF-A0A7R9W2E9-F1
#
_cell.length_a   1.000
_cell.length_b   1.000
_cell.length_c   1.000
_cell.angle_alpha   90.00
_cell.angle_beta   90.00
_cell.angle_gamma   90.00
#
_symmetry.space_group_name_H-M   'P 1'
#
loop_
_entity.id
_entity.type
_entity.pdbx_description
1 polymer ?
#
loop_
_entity_poly.entity_id
_entity_poly.type
_entity_poly.pdbx_seq_one_letter_code
_entity_poly.pdbx_strand_id
1 'polypeptide(L)'
;DTGLEPRGQPASVEERNAWPWWKAKKWSVQIMSRLFSRYGIPSYAEDECKDFARHFSQNVAPQFLGPVCETLNLRPSGQFCTDRVVHLCLSFVDLAVELAPTYKMLKPHMDFLLYKVCFPTVCLTPDDVELFECDPHEFVHRQNSPLADFYDPRMSAITLVTDLVKHRGKDVTQGLLGFLTEILHRYGQTGEADAAKNHVEKDGALLCLGSLR
;
A
#
# COMPACT_ATOMS: atom_id res chain seq x y z
N ASP A 1 -19.40 -0.22 0.82
CA ASP A 1 -19.53 1.25 0.83
C ASP A 1 -19.67 1.67 -0.64
N THR A 2 -20.55 2.61 -1.04
CA THR A 2 -20.97 2.77 -2.46
C THR A 2 -19.91 3.32 -3.43
N GLY A 3 -18.64 3.42 -3.02
CA GLY A 3 -17.57 4.00 -3.84
C GLY A 3 -17.78 5.46 -4.26
N LEU A 4 -18.75 6.14 -3.64
CA LEU A 4 -19.04 7.56 -3.85
C LEU A 4 -18.36 8.35 -2.74
N GLU A 5 -17.74 9.48 -3.09
CA GLU A 5 -17.19 10.41 -2.11
C GLU A 5 -18.27 10.79 -1.09
N PRO A 6 -17.98 10.75 0.23
CA PRO A 6 -19.02 10.98 1.23
C PRO A 6 -19.51 12.42 1.15
N ARG A 7 -20.83 12.61 1.34
CA ARG A 7 -21.46 13.94 1.24
C ARG A 7 -20.79 14.93 2.19
N GLY A 8 -20.44 16.12 1.67
CA GLY A 8 -19.82 17.19 2.46
C GLY A 8 -18.31 17.04 2.67
N GLN A 9 -17.63 16.28 1.80
CA GLN A 9 -16.17 16.23 1.78
C GLN A 9 -15.58 17.64 1.53
N PRO A 10 -14.61 18.09 2.34
CA PRO A 10 -13.94 19.37 2.13
C PRO A 10 -13.20 19.45 0.79
N ALA A 11 -12.90 20.66 0.32
CA ALA A 11 -12.25 20.87 -0.98
C ALA A 11 -10.72 20.79 -0.90
N SER A 12 -10.09 21.36 0.14
CA SER A 12 -8.64 21.36 0.28
C SER A 12 -8.10 20.04 0.85
N VAL A 13 -6.84 19.73 0.56
CA VAL A 13 -6.17 18.52 1.06
C VAL A 13 -6.03 18.55 2.57
N GLU A 14 -5.73 19.71 3.15
CA GLU A 14 -5.57 19.91 4.59
C GLU A 14 -6.87 19.65 5.34
N GLU A 15 -7.99 20.20 4.86
CA GLU A 15 -9.30 19.99 5.47
C GLU A 15 -9.77 18.54 5.29
N ARG A 16 -9.51 17.95 4.11
CA ARG A 16 -9.76 16.52 3.87
C ARG A 16 -8.97 15.66 4.87
N ASN A 17 -7.69 15.93 5.08
CA ASN A 17 -6.87 15.20 6.06
C ASN A 17 -7.42 15.32 7.49
N ALA A 18 -7.99 16.47 7.86
CA ALA A 18 -8.59 16.70 9.18
C ALA A 18 -10.02 16.14 9.34
N TRP A 19 -10.68 15.76 8.24
CA TRP A 19 -12.10 15.41 8.20
C TRP A 19 -12.42 14.16 9.04
N PRO A 20 -13.50 14.17 9.87
CA PRO A 20 -13.81 13.06 10.78
C PRO A 20 -13.99 11.69 10.10
N TRP A 21 -14.42 11.67 8.84
CA TRP A 21 -14.58 10.43 8.06
C TRP A 21 -13.27 9.65 7.93
N TRP A 22 -12.16 10.32 7.63
CA TRP A 22 -10.85 9.68 7.53
C TRP A 22 -10.30 9.26 8.89
N LYS A 23 -10.62 10.01 9.95
CA LYS A 23 -10.32 9.59 11.33
C LYS A 23 -11.05 8.29 11.67
N ALA A 24 -12.32 8.17 11.31
CA ALA A 24 -13.09 6.94 11.52
C ALA A 24 -12.48 5.76 10.76
N LYS A 25 -12.23 5.89 9.44
CA LYS A 25 -11.59 4.82 8.64
C LYS A 25 -10.22 4.42 9.20
N LYS A 26 -9.38 5.39 9.59
CA LYS A 26 -8.09 5.14 10.22
C LYS A 26 -8.22 4.24 11.45
N TRP A 27 -9.12 4.59 12.39
CA TRP A 27 -9.32 3.80 13.61
C TRP A 27 -9.94 2.44 13.33
N SER A 28 -10.86 2.32 12.36
CA SER A 28 -11.42 1.04 11.94
C SER A 28 -10.32 0.09 11.45
N VAL A 29 -9.46 0.54 10.53
CA VAL A 29 -8.37 -0.31 10.00
C VAL A 29 -7.38 -0.66 11.11
N GLN A 30 -7.05 0.27 12.01
CA GLN A 30 -6.17 -0.05 13.16
C GLN A 30 -6.75 -1.13 14.08
N ILE A 31 -8.05 -1.09 14.35
CA ILE A 31 -8.71 -2.13 15.15
C ILE A 31 -8.70 -3.46 14.39
N MET A 32 -9.01 -3.44 13.09
CA MET A 32 -8.97 -4.62 12.23
C MET A 32 -7.58 -5.26 12.22
N SER A 33 -6.52 -4.48 12.02
CA SER A 33 -5.13 -4.97 12.04
C SER A 33 -4.74 -5.56 13.39
N ARG A 34 -5.15 -4.95 14.51
CA ARG A 34 -4.87 -5.48 15.86
C ARG A 34 -5.58 -6.80 16.13
N LEU A 35 -6.84 -6.92 15.72
CA LEU A 35 -7.59 -8.17 15.84
C LEU A 35 -6.97 -9.25 14.95
N PHE A 36 -6.59 -8.87 13.72
CA PHE A 36 -5.99 -9.79 12.77
C PHE A 36 -4.63 -10.29 13.24
N SER A 37 -3.74 -9.42 13.75
CA SER A 37 -2.43 -9.84 14.23
C SER A 37 -2.52 -10.75 15.47
N ARG A 38 -3.50 -10.52 16.35
CA ARG A 38 -3.65 -11.32 17.59
C ARG A 38 -4.43 -12.62 17.38
N TYR A 39 -5.43 -12.63 16.51
CA TYR A 39 -6.40 -13.73 16.41
C TYR A 39 -6.54 -14.32 15.00
N GLY A 40 -5.90 -13.71 13.99
CA GLY A 40 -5.91 -14.19 12.61
C GLY A 40 -5.21 -15.53 12.44
N ILE A 41 -4.23 -15.84 13.30
CA ILE A 41 -3.63 -17.17 13.41
C ILE A 41 -3.93 -17.77 14.79
N PRO A 42 -4.77 -18.83 14.86
CA PRO A 42 -5.10 -19.45 16.14
C PRO A 42 -3.91 -20.00 16.93
N SER A 43 -2.78 -20.30 16.28
CA SER A 43 -1.57 -20.74 16.96
C SER A 43 -0.80 -19.64 17.68
N TYR A 44 -1.04 -18.36 17.34
CA TYR A 44 -0.43 -17.21 18.02
C TYR A 44 -1.27 -16.71 19.19
N ALA A 45 -2.52 -17.17 19.30
CA ALA A 45 -3.40 -16.82 20.39
C ALA A 45 -3.04 -17.58 21.68
N GLU A 46 -3.22 -16.91 22.82
CA GLU A 46 -3.18 -17.51 24.14
C GLU A 46 -4.18 -18.68 24.23
N ASP A 47 -3.88 -19.70 25.06
CA ASP A 47 -4.67 -20.93 25.12
C ASP A 47 -6.16 -20.67 25.40
N GLU A 48 -6.46 -19.72 26.29
CA GLU A 48 -7.82 -19.31 26.64
C GLU A 48 -8.57 -18.63 25.48
N CYS A 49 -7.84 -18.10 24.50
CA CYS A 49 -8.39 -17.39 23.34
C CYS A 49 -8.45 -18.24 22.06
N LYS A 50 -8.01 -19.51 22.10
CA LYS A 50 -7.87 -20.34 20.88
C LYS A 50 -9.19 -20.58 20.14
N ASP A 51 -10.28 -20.81 20.87
CA ASP A 51 -11.59 -21.02 20.24
C ASP A 51 -12.11 -19.75 19.57
N PHE A 52 -11.92 -18.60 20.22
CA PHE A 52 -12.22 -17.31 19.60
C PHE A 52 -11.37 -17.08 18.35
N ALA A 53 -10.05 -17.36 18.41
CA ALA A 53 -9.17 -17.17 17.27
C ALA A 53 -9.52 -18.08 16.09
N ARG A 54 -9.91 -19.34 16.34
CA ARG A 54 -10.44 -20.24 15.29
C ARG A 54 -11.70 -19.66 14.65
N HIS A 55 -12.64 -19.19 15.46
CA HIS A 55 -13.87 -18.59 14.92
C HIS A 55 -13.58 -17.30 14.14
N PHE A 56 -12.75 -16.41 14.69
CA PHE A 56 -12.36 -15.15 14.09
C PHE A 56 -11.66 -15.36 12.75
N SER A 57 -10.63 -16.21 12.69
CA SER A 57 -9.86 -16.49 11.47
C SER A 57 -10.71 -17.08 10.34
N GLN A 58 -11.73 -17.90 10.68
CA GLN A 58 -12.59 -18.55 9.69
C GLN A 58 -13.75 -17.68 9.21
N ASN A 59 -14.33 -16.87 10.09
CA ASN A 59 -15.62 -16.21 9.82
C ASN A 59 -15.53 -14.67 9.75
N VAL A 60 -14.58 -14.06 10.46
CA VAL A 60 -14.49 -12.59 10.62
C VAL A 60 -13.35 -12.02 9.78
N ALA A 61 -12.14 -12.57 9.91
CA ALA A 61 -10.95 -12.09 9.22
C ALA A 61 -11.11 -11.99 7.69
N PRO A 62 -11.76 -12.94 6.99
CA PRO A 62 -12.05 -12.84 5.56
C PRO A 62 -12.88 -11.62 5.17
N GLN A 63 -13.82 -11.20 6.04
CA GLN A 63 -14.73 -10.09 5.78
C GLN A 63 -14.02 -8.73 5.80
N PHE A 64 -12.85 -8.66 6.42
CA PHE A 64 -12.06 -7.43 6.49
C PHE A 64 -11.36 -7.09 5.17
N LEU A 65 -11.10 -8.10 4.32
CA LEU A 65 -10.35 -7.91 3.07
C LEU A 65 -11.12 -7.01 2.08
N GLY A 66 -12.42 -7.21 1.93
CA GLY A 66 -13.26 -6.44 1.01
C GLY A 66 -13.17 -4.92 1.24
N PRO A 67 -13.54 -4.42 2.44
CA PRO A 67 -13.46 -2.99 2.75
C PRO A 67 -12.06 -2.39 2.64
N VAL A 68 -11.01 -3.17 2.96
CA VAL A 68 -9.62 -2.72 2.83
C VAL A 68 -9.24 -2.57 1.35
N CYS A 69 -9.54 -3.57 0.52
CA CYS A 69 -9.31 -3.49 -0.93
C CYS A 69 -10.13 -2.38 -1.59
N GLU A 70 -11.39 -2.18 -1.19
CA GLU A 70 -12.22 -1.06 -1.64
C GLU A 70 -11.57 0.30 -1.31
N THR A 71 -11.01 0.43 -0.10
CA THR A 71 -10.32 1.66 0.34
C THR A 71 -9.04 1.89 -0.46
N LEU A 72 -8.27 0.84 -0.75
CA LEU A 72 -7.08 0.92 -1.60
C LEU A 72 -7.41 1.24 -3.07
N ASN A 73 -8.63 0.93 -3.53
CA ASN A 73 -9.09 1.28 -4.87
C ASN A 73 -9.49 2.75 -5.05
N LEU A 74 -9.56 3.54 -3.98
CA LEU A 74 -9.91 4.96 -4.07
C LEU A 74 -8.91 5.76 -4.92
N ARG A 75 -7.60 5.66 -4.61
CA ARG A 75 -6.56 6.41 -5.36
C ARG A 75 -6.46 5.99 -6.83
N PRO A 76 -6.40 4.69 -7.18
CA PRO A 76 -6.39 4.26 -8.58
C PRO A 76 -7.65 4.70 -9.37
N SER A 77 -8.77 4.89 -8.68
CA SER A 77 -10.02 5.38 -9.27
C SER A 77 -10.10 6.92 -9.35
N GLY A 78 -9.02 7.64 -9.03
CA GLY A 78 -8.97 9.10 -9.03
C GLY A 78 -9.63 9.76 -7.82
N GLN A 79 -10.00 8.99 -6.79
CA GLN A 79 -10.59 9.51 -5.56
C GLN A 79 -9.54 9.79 -4.49
N PHE A 80 -9.85 10.75 -3.63
CA PHE A 80 -8.97 11.10 -2.52
C PHE A 80 -8.95 10.00 -1.46
N CYS A 81 -7.76 9.68 -0.95
CA CYS A 81 -7.55 8.90 0.27
C CYS A 81 -6.30 9.41 0.96
N THR A 82 -6.36 9.61 2.28
CA THR A 82 -5.22 10.14 3.06
C THR A 82 -4.07 9.13 3.09
N ASP A 83 -2.83 9.62 3.10
CA ASP A 83 -1.62 8.77 3.20
C ASP A 83 -1.68 7.82 4.40
N ARG A 84 -2.14 8.33 5.55
CA ARG A 84 -2.25 7.54 6.77
C ARG A 84 -3.16 6.32 6.61
N VAL A 85 -4.28 6.47 5.91
CA VAL A 85 -5.23 5.35 5.69
C VAL A 85 -4.66 4.38 4.67
N VAL A 86 -4.04 4.86 3.59
CA VAL A 86 -3.36 3.99 2.61
C VAL A 86 -2.28 3.16 3.28
N HIS A 87 -1.40 3.79 4.07
CA HIS A 87 -0.39 3.10 4.86
C HIS A 87 -1.00 1.98 5.71
N LEU A 88 -2.04 2.29 6.49
CA LEU A 88 -2.68 1.30 7.37
C LEU A 88 -3.33 0.15 6.60
N CYS A 89 -3.95 0.44 5.46
CA CYS A 89 -4.53 -0.57 4.59
C CYS A 89 -3.46 -1.47 3.97
N LEU A 90 -2.34 -0.90 3.50
CA LEU A 90 -1.21 -1.67 2.98
C LEU A 90 -0.59 -2.55 4.07
N SER A 91 -0.38 -2.02 5.28
CA SER A 91 0.06 -2.83 6.42
C SER A 91 -0.92 -3.93 6.81
N PHE A 92 -2.23 -3.71 6.64
CA PHE A 92 -3.22 -4.78 6.85
C PHE A 92 -3.11 -5.87 5.78
N VAL A 93 -2.95 -5.48 4.51
CA VAL A 93 -2.74 -6.43 3.41
C VAL A 93 -1.47 -7.24 3.64
N ASP A 94 -0.41 -6.62 4.14
CA ASP A 94 0.84 -7.28 4.51
C ASP A 94 0.63 -8.41 5.53
N LEU A 95 -0.08 -8.13 6.62
CA LEU A 95 -0.50 -9.17 7.58
C LEU A 95 -1.32 -10.28 6.93
N ALA A 96 -2.20 -9.92 5.99
CA ALA A 96 -3.10 -10.87 5.34
C ALA A 96 -2.41 -11.75 4.29
N VAL A 97 -1.33 -11.28 3.63
CA VAL A 97 -0.61 -12.08 2.64
C VAL A 97 0.29 -13.12 3.29
N GLU A 98 0.73 -12.91 4.53
CA GLU A 98 1.50 -13.88 5.31
C GLU A 98 0.70 -15.18 5.53
N LEU A 99 -0.63 -15.11 5.65
CA LEU A 99 -1.48 -16.26 5.95
C LEU A 99 -2.04 -16.92 4.69
N ALA A 100 -1.97 -18.25 4.60
CA ALA A 100 -2.43 -18.98 3.42
C ALA A 100 -3.94 -18.82 3.12
N PRO A 101 -4.87 -18.86 4.10
CA PRO A 101 -6.31 -18.73 3.82
C PRO A 101 -6.69 -17.37 3.25
N THR A 102 -6.19 -16.28 3.84
CA THR A 102 -6.48 -14.91 3.37
C THR A 102 -5.70 -14.60 2.09
N TYR A 103 -4.48 -15.10 1.94
CA TYR A 103 -3.75 -14.98 0.67
C TYR A 103 -4.50 -15.64 -0.48
N LYS A 104 -5.13 -16.81 -0.27
CA LYS A 104 -5.95 -17.47 -1.30
C LYS A 104 -7.07 -16.56 -1.81
N MET A 105 -7.65 -15.72 -0.94
CA MET A 105 -8.67 -14.74 -1.31
C MET A 105 -8.10 -13.51 -1.99
N LEU A 106 -6.90 -13.07 -1.59
CA LEU A 106 -6.24 -11.91 -2.19
C LEU A 106 -5.56 -12.23 -3.53
N LYS A 107 -5.16 -13.48 -3.77
CA LYS A 107 -4.42 -13.93 -4.96
C LYS A 107 -5.01 -13.44 -6.29
N PRO A 108 -6.34 -13.53 -6.54
CA PRO A 108 -6.93 -13.02 -7.78
C PRO A 108 -6.80 -11.51 -7.99
N HIS A 109 -6.48 -10.76 -6.93
CA HIS A 109 -6.36 -9.31 -6.92
C HIS A 109 -4.91 -8.82 -6.81
N MET A 110 -3.92 -9.73 -6.84
CA MET A 110 -2.50 -9.37 -6.64
C MET A 110 -1.97 -8.42 -7.69
N ASP A 111 -2.31 -8.60 -8.97
CA ASP A 111 -1.85 -7.70 -10.03
C ASP A 111 -2.36 -6.27 -9.82
N PHE A 112 -3.62 -6.14 -9.37
CA PHE A 112 -4.17 -4.84 -9.02
C PHE A 112 -3.43 -4.22 -7.83
N LEU A 113 -3.26 -4.98 -6.75
CA LEU A 113 -2.57 -4.49 -5.56
C LEU A 113 -1.11 -4.12 -5.85
N LEU A 114 -0.37 -4.94 -6.59
CA LEU A 114 1.03 -4.69 -6.93
C LEU A 114 1.18 -3.52 -7.90
N TYR A 115 0.47 -3.54 -9.03
CA TYR A 115 0.77 -2.63 -10.14
C TYR A 115 -0.08 -1.36 -10.14
N LYS A 116 -1.27 -1.40 -9.54
CA LYS A 116 -2.19 -0.24 -9.49
C LYS A 116 -2.20 0.46 -8.15
N VAL A 117 -1.82 -0.23 -7.06
CA VAL A 117 -1.77 0.37 -5.71
C VAL A 117 -0.35 0.57 -5.24
N CYS A 118 0.43 -0.51 -5.06
CA CYS A 118 1.77 -0.44 -4.48
C CYS A 118 2.73 0.34 -5.36
N PHE A 119 2.87 -0.02 -6.64
CA PHE A 119 3.87 0.61 -7.50
C PHE A 119 3.69 2.14 -7.65
N PRO A 120 2.48 2.69 -7.91
CA PRO A 120 2.28 4.12 -7.90
C PRO A 120 2.55 4.78 -6.54
N THR A 121 2.30 4.06 -5.43
CA THR A 121 2.61 4.54 -4.08
C THR A 121 4.12 4.58 -3.79
N VAL A 122 4.92 3.76 -4.48
CA VAL A 122 6.40 3.78 -4.38
C VAL A 122 7.01 4.94 -5.17
N CYS A 123 6.32 5.41 -6.19
CA CYS A 123 6.77 6.50 -7.06
C CYS A 123 6.70 7.86 -6.35
N LEU A 124 7.56 8.80 -6.77
CA LEU A 124 7.52 10.18 -6.30
C LEU A 124 6.21 10.85 -6.71
N THR A 125 5.65 11.66 -5.82
CA THR A 125 4.47 12.49 -6.10
C THR A 125 4.88 13.79 -6.81
N PRO A 126 3.95 14.51 -7.45
CA PRO A 126 4.24 15.85 -7.99
C PRO A 126 4.83 16.80 -6.94
N ASP A 127 4.31 16.76 -5.71
CA ASP A 127 4.81 17.56 -4.58
C ASP A 127 6.26 17.20 -4.21
N ASP A 128 6.63 15.92 -4.33
CA ASP A 128 8.00 15.47 -4.08
C ASP A 128 8.96 15.99 -5.16
N VAL A 129 8.52 16.01 -6.43
CA VAL A 129 9.30 16.54 -7.55
C VAL A 129 9.46 18.05 -7.42
N GLU A 130 8.38 18.77 -7.11
CA GLU A 130 8.42 20.21 -6.87
C GLU A 130 9.35 20.55 -5.69
N LEU A 131 9.26 19.81 -4.58
CA LEU A 131 10.14 19.99 -3.44
C LEU A 131 11.61 19.72 -3.81
N PHE A 132 11.89 18.69 -4.60
CA PHE A 132 13.24 18.40 -5.07
C PHE A 132 13.80 19.54 -5.94
N GLU A 133 12.98 20.14 -6.81
CA GLU A 133 13.38 21.24 -7.69
C GLU A 133 13.55 22.57 -6.93
N CYS A 134 12.69 22.86 -5.96
CA CYS A 134 12.68 24.11 -5.21
C CYS A 134 13.66 24.12 -4.01
N ASP A 135 13.72 23.02 -3.27
CA ASP A 135 14.56 22.85 -2.08
C ASP A 135 15.05 21.38 -1.95
N PRO A 136 16.11 21.00 -2.68
CA PRO A 136 16.63 19.64 -2.66
C PRO A 136 17.17 19.23 -1.28
N HIS A 137 17.57 20.19 -0.44
CA HIS A 137 18.03 19.90 0.92
C HIS A 137 16.88 19.45 1.81
N GLU A 138 15.74 20.14 1.75
CA GLU A 138 14.53 19.74 2.48
C GLU A 138 13.96 18.43 1.94
N PHE A 139 14.01 18.20 0.62
CA PHE A 139 13.64 16.91 0.05
C PHE A 139 14.44 15.76 0.67
N VAL A 140 15.78 15.88 0.71
CA VAL A 140 16.64 14.86 1.33
C VAL A 140 16.37 14.73 2.83
N HIS A 141 16.12 15.82 3.54
CA HIS A 141 15.78 15.78 4.96
C HIS A 141 14.48 15.01 5.22
N ARG A 142 13.44 15.28 4.42
CA ARG A 142 12.14 14.59 4.50
C ARG A 142 12.25 13.10 4.21
N GLN A 143 13.00 12.71 3.17
CA GLN A 143 13.23 11.31 2.81
C GLN A 143 14.03 10.53 3.86
N ASN A 144 14.79 11.20 4.73
CA ASN A 144 15.59 10.58 5.78
C ASN A 144 15.02 10.81 7.19
N SER A 145 13.78 11.28 7.31
CA SER A 145 13.16 11.59 8.59
C SER A 145 12.57 10.33 9.23
N PRO A 146 13.18 9.78 10.32
CA PRO A 146 12.74 8.52 10.89
C PRO A 146 11.31 8.56 11.47
N LEU A 147 10.83 9.76 11.81
CA LEU A 147 9.47 9.97 12.32
C LEU A 147 8.42 10.02 11.20
N ALA A 148 8.80 10.48 10.01
CA ALA A 148 7.92 10.50 8.85
C ALA A 148 7.68 9.08 8.31
N ASP A 149 8.71 8.23 8.35
CA ASP A 149 8.67 6.84 7.87
C ASP A 149 7.60 5.97 8.54
N PHE A 150 7.29 6.23 9.83
CA PHE A 150 6.32 5.42 10.59
C PHE A 150 4.92 5.41 9.97
N TYR A 151 4.57 6.44 9.22
CA TYR A 151 3.23 6.65 8.68
C TYR A 151 3.21 6.84 7.17
N ASP A 152 4.35 6.66 6.52
CA ASP A 152 4.51 6.84 5.09
C ASP A 152 3.90 5.64 4.33
N PRO A 153 2.94 5.87 3.41
CA PRO A 153 2.42 4.82 2.55
C PRO A 153 3.49 4.24 1.61
N ARG A 154 4.50 5.02 1.20
CA ARG A 154 5.62 4.57 0.36
C ARG A 154 6.36 3.42 1.04
N MET A 155 6.72 3.59 2.30
CA MET A 155 7.39 2.56 3.11
C MET A 155 6.54 1.30 3.26
N SER A 156 5.24 1.44 3.55
CA SER A 156 4.35 0.28 3.64
C SER A 156 4.16 -0.48 2.32
N ALA A 157 4.20 0.22 1.18
CA ALA A 157 4.16 -0.40 -0.14
C ALA A 157 5.43 -1.20 -0.42
N ILE A 158 6.60 -0.63 -0.11
CA ILE A 158 7.90 -1.31 -0.23
C ILE A 158 7.94 -2.56 0.64
N THR A 159 7.56 -2.44 1.92
CA THR A 159 7.48 -3.59 2.84
C THR A 159 6.59 -4.69 2.28
N LEU A 160 5.36 -4.36 1.86
CA LEU A 160 4.43 -5.33 1.29
C LEU A 160 5.00 -6.02 0.03
N VAL A 161 5.66 -5.28 -0.85
CA VAL A 161 6.29 -5.86 -2.05
C VAL A 161 7.40 -6.84 -1.66
N THR A 162 8.28 -6.45 -0.73
CA THR A 162 9.37 -7.30 -0.24
C THR A 162 8.84 -8.56 0.45
N ASP A 163 7.84 -8.43 1.34
CA ASP A 163 7.26 -9.55 2.05
C ASP A 163 6.42 -10.46 1.14
N LEU A 164 5.76 -9.92 0.10
CA LEU A 164 5.13 -10.73 -0.95
C LEU A 164 6.15 -11.59 -1.69
N VAL A 165 7.30 -11.03 -2.08
CA VAL A 165 8.35 -11.81 -2.75
C VAL A 165 8.91 -12.90 -1.81
N LYS A 166 9.13 -12.57 -0.54
CA LYS A 166 9.60 -13.50 0.48
C LYS A 166 8.62 -14.63 0.77
N HIS A 167 7.34 -14.33 0.99
CA HIS A 167 6.33 -15.29 1.42
C HIS A 167 5.62 -15.99 0.26
N ARG A 168 5.54 -15.35 -0.92
CA ARG A 168 4.71 -15.77 -2.07
C ARG A 168 5.44 -15.67 -3.41
N GLY A 169 6.78 -15.66 -3.40
CA GLY A 169 7.60 -15.41 -4.60
C GLY A 169 7.29 -16.29 -5.83
N LYS A 170 6.86 -17.55 -5.62
CA LYS A 170 6.43 -18.44 -6.71
C LYS A 170 5.27 -17.86 -7.54
N ASP A 171 4.41 -17.06 -6.92
CA ASP A 171 3.25 -16.46 -7.56
C ASP A 171 3.54 -15.06 -8.10
N VAL A 172 4.40 -14.28 -7.41
CA VAL A 172 4.53 -12.83 -7.67
C VAL A 172 5.84 -12.41 -8.35
N THR A 173 6.96 -13.11 -8.10
CA THR A 173 8.30 -12.60 -8.45
C THR A 173 8.49 -12.42 -9.95
N GLN A 174 8.10 -13.42 -10.75
CA GLN A 174 8.29 -13.36 -12.21
C GLN A 174 7.48 -12.23 -12.85
N GLY A 175 6.21 -12.08 -12.44
CA GLY A 175 5.34 -11.00 -12.91
C GLY A 175 5.88 -9.63 -12.55
N LEU A 176 6.30 -9.46 -11.29
CA LEU A 176 6.86 -8.21 -10.79
C LEU A 176 8.15 -7.84 -11.53
N LEU A 177 9.11 -8.76 -11.67
CA LEU A 177 10.35 -8.49 -12.40
C LEU A 177 10.11 -8.14 -13.87
N GLY A 178 9.16 -8.83 -14.53
CA GLY A 178 8.76 -8.51 -15.89
C GLY A 178 8.21 -7.09 -16.01
N PHE A 179 7.30 -6.71 -15.10
CA PHE A 179 6.72 -5.37 -15.04
C PHE A 179 7.78 -4.28 -14.83
N LEU A 180 8.68 -4.46 -13.85
CA LEU A 180 9.74 -3.49 -13.54
C LEU A 180 10.75 -3.36 -14.69
N THR A 181 11.12 -4.48 -15.32
CA THR A 181 12.04 -4.49 -16.46
C THR A 181 11.44 -3.77 -17.67
N GLU A 182 10.14 -3.97 -17.93
CA GLU A 182 9.44 -3.29 -19.02
C GLU A 182 9.44 -1.76 -18.84
N ILE A 183 9.29 -1.27 -17.62
CA ILE A 183 9.42 0.17 -17.31
C ILE A 183 10.82 0.68 -17.66
N LEU A 184 11.87 -0.03 -17.23
CA LEU A 184 13.26 0.36 -17.52
C LEU A 184 13.58 0.29 -19.00
N HIS A 185 13.03 -0.70 -19.71
CA HIS A 185 13.19 -0.85 -21.15
C HIS A 185 12.54 0.31 -21.90
N ARG A 186 11.28 0.61 -21.59
CA ARG A 186 10.54 1.75 -22.15
C ARG A 186 11.28 3.06 -21.91
N TYR A 187 11.78 3.28 -20.70
CA TYR A 187 12.58 4.46 -20.38
C TYR A 187 13.85 4.55 -21.24
N GLY A 188 14.57 3.43 -21.42
CA GLY A 188 15.82 3.38 -22.19
C GLY A 188 15.63 3.63 -23.69
N GLN A 189 14.47 3.27 -24.24
CA GLN A 189 14.10 3.51 -25.63
C GLN A 189 13.58 4.93 -25.88
N THR A 190 13.18 5.65 -24.84
CA THR A 190 12.60 6.99 -24.96
C THR A 190 13.71 8.04 -25.05
N GLY A 191 13.64 8.85 -26.12
CA GLY A 191 14.61 9.91 -26.40
C GLY A 191 14.68 10.93 -25.28
N GLU A 192 15.84 11.55 -25.08
CA GLU A 192 16.11 12.42 -23.92
C GLU A 192 15.29 13.72 -23.91
N ALA A 193 14.93 14.22 -25.09
CA ALA A 193 14.07 15.39 -25.25
C ALA A 193 12.57 15.04 -25.36
N ASP A 194 12.20 13.77 -25.22
CA ASP A 194 10.81 13.33 -25.31
C ASP A 194 10.10 13.52 -23.96
N ALA A 195 8.97 14.24 -23.97
CA ALA A 195 8.13 14.45 -22.79
C ALA A 195 7.56 13.13 -22.23
N ALA A 196 7.53 12.06 -23.01
CA ALA A 196 7.15 10.72 -22.56
C ALA A 196 8.21 10.05 -21.66
N LYS A 197 9.41 10.65 -21.51
CA LYS A 197 10.49 10.08 -20.69
C LYS A 197 10.16 10.19 -19.20
N ASN A 198 9.63 9.10 -18.65
CA ASN A 198 9.14 9.09 -17.28
C ASN A 198 10.25 8.75 -16.26
N HIS A 199 10.92 9.78 -15.73
CA HIS A 199 11.95 9.64 -14.70
C HIS A 199 11.40 9.09 -13.38
N VAL A 200 10.14 9.39 -13.05
CA VAL A 200 9.47 8.99 -11.81
C VAL A 200 9.22 7.48 -11.79
N GLU A 201 8.66 6.91 -12.87
CA GLU A 201 8.45 5.46 -12.97
C GLU A 201 9.77 4.70 -12.97
N LYS A 202 10.82 5.25 -13.61
CA LYS A 202 12.16 4.65 -13.56
C LYS A 202 12.69 4.60 -12.13
N ASP A 203 12.63 5.71 -11.39
CA ASP A 203 13.07 5.76 -9.99
C ASP A 203 12.31 4.74 -9.14
N GLY A 204 10.98 4.75 -9.22
CA GLY A 204 10.13 3.78 -8.52
C GLY A 204 10.47 2.33 -8.87
N ALA A 205 10.80 2.05 -10.13
CA ALA A 205 11.21 0.71 -10.57
C ALA A 205 12.57 0.29 -9.99
N LEU A 206 13.55 1.20 -9.99
CA LEU A 206 14.86 0.95 -9.40
C LEU A 206 14.77 0.77 -7.87
N LEU A 207 13.95 1.57 -7.20
CA LEU A 207 13.71 1.45 -5.76
C LEU A 207 13.06 0.10 -5.42
N CYS A 208 12.02 -0.30 -6.16
CA CYS A 208 11.42 -1.62 -6.01
C CYS A 208 12.46 -2.72 -6.21
N LEU A 209 13.23 -2.69 -7.30
CA LEU A 209 14.27 -3.70 -7.55
C LEU A 209 15.32 -3.74 -6.44
N GLY A 210 15.73 -2.58 -5.92
CA GLY A 210 16.71 -2.48 -4.84
C GLY A 210 16.19 -2.97 -3.49
N SER A 211 14.87 -2.99 -3.27
CA SER A 211 14.24 -3.49 -2.04
C SER A 211 13.98 -5.00 -2.05
N LEU A 212 14.03 -5.64 -3.23
CA LEU A 212 13.98 -7.10 -3.36
C LEU A 212 15.35 -7.69 -2.97
N ARG A 213 15.51 -8.02 -1.69
CA ARG A 213 16.68 -8.74 -1.16
C ARG A 213 16.35 -10.19 -0.86
#